data_AF-A0A7Y6QTQ5-F1
#
_entry.id   AF-A0A7Y6QTQ5-F1
#
_cell.length_a   1.000
_cell.length_b   1.000
_cell.length_c   1.000
_cell.angle_alpha   90.00
_cell.angle_beta   90.00
_cell.angle_gamma   90.00
#
_symmetry.space_group_name_H-M   'P 1'
#
loop_
_entity.id
_entity.type
_entity.pdbx_description
1 polymer ?
#
loop_
_entity_poly.entity_id
_entity_poly.type
_entity_poly.pdbx_seq_one_letter_code
_entity_poly.pdbx_strand_id
1 'polypeptide(L)'
;MAQEELIEERDYLNAQVIDMHRALRSLAEKLEQLDLHNQRIEACTDPELKLVMASQRDATRKHIAMLLEWVRRRDPKLDKEMKDALFKAGPIAAQYHYE
;
A
#
# COMPACT_ATOMS: atom_id res chain seq x y z
N MET A 1 -2.62 13.78 11.07
CA MET A 1 -2.77 14.45 9.77
C MET A 1 -1.39 14.37 9.14
N ALA A 2 -1.15 13.42 8.24
CA ALA A 2 0.16 13.29 7.63
C ALA A 2 0.42 14.55 6.80
N GLN A 3 1.39 15.34 7.24
CA GLN A 3 1.89 16.47 6.51
C GLN A 3 2.48 15.91 5.20
N GLU A 4 2.19 16.54 4.05
CA GLU A 4 2.82 16.26 2.75
C GLU A 4 4.32 16.58 2.90
N GLU A 5 5.09 15.68 3.52
CA GLU A 5 6.54 15.83 3.61
C GLU A 5 7.15 15.38 2.29
N LEU A 6 7.12 16.31 1.33
CA LEU A 6 8.06 16.33 0.23
C LEU A 6 9.47 16.53 0.84
N ILE A 7 10.41 15.70 0.44
CA ILE A 7 11.81 15.81 0.89
C ILE A 7 12.54 16.93 0.12
N GLU A 8 12.12 17.17 -1.12
CA GLU A 8 12.63 18.24 -1.99
C GLU A 8 11.60 19.37 -2.10
N GLU A 9 12.06 20.60 -2.36
CA GLU A 9 11.14 21.73 -2.54
C GLU A 9 10.22 21.48 -3.75
N ARG A 10 8.94 21.81 -3.57
CA ARG A 10 7.89 21.55 -4.57
C ARG A 10 8.20 22.12 -5.94
N ASP A 11 8.87 23.27 -6.01
CA ASP A 11 9.19 23.97 -7.26
C ASP A 11 10.21 23.20 -8.13
N TYR A 12 10.97 22.27 -7.54
CA TYR A 12 11.87 21.38 -8.28
C TYR A 12 11.22 20.06 -8.72
N LEU A 13 9.95 19.83 -8.37
CA LEU A 13 9.24 18.59 -8.66
C LEU A 13 8.18 18.79 -9.73
N ASN A 14 8.25 17.98 -10.78
CA ASN A 14 7.22 17.98 -11.81
C ASN A 14 5.90 17.32 -11.33
N ALA A 15 4.81 17.58 -12.04
CA ALA A 15 3.49 17.07 -11.67
C ALA A 15 3.42 15.54 -11.56
N GLN A 16 4.15 14.82 -12.42
CA GLN A 16 4.17 13.35 -12.38
C GLN A 16 4.80 12.83 -11.08
N VAL A 17 5.90 13.43 -10.63
CA VAL A 17 6.56 13.06 -9.36
C VAL A 17 5.65 13.37 -8.18
N ILE A 18 4.99 14.53 -8.18
CA ILE A 18 4.05 14.92 -7.14
C ILE A 18 2.86 13.95 -7.06
N ASP A 19 2.26 13.58 -8.19
CA ASP A 19 1.14 12.63 -8.20
C ASP A 19 1.59 11.22 -7.78
N MET A 20 2.79 10.80 -8.18
CA MET A 20 3.37 9.55 -7.69
C MET A 20 3.58 9.58 -6.18
N HIS A 21 4.11 10.69 -5.62
CA HIS A 21 4.25 10.88 -4.18
C HIS A 21 2.90 10.74 -3.47
N ARG A 22 1.86 11.43 -3.95
CA ARG A 22 0.50 11.34 -3.37
C ARG A 22 -0.01 9.91 -3.33
N ALA A 23 0.15 9.17 -4.43
CA ALA A 23 -0.28 7.78 -4.53
C ALA A 23 0.50 6.87 -3.57
N LEU A 24 1.82 7.04 -3.49
CA LEU A 24 2.69 6.24 -2.61
C LEU A 24 2.44 6.54 -1.13
N ARG A 25 2.27 7.81 -0.74
CA ARG A 25 1.92 8.18 0.65
C ARG A 25 0.54 7.66 1.03
N SER A 26 -0.45 7.83 0.14
CA SER A 26 -1.78 7.25 0.35
C SER A 26 -1.71 5.72 0.50
N LEU A 27 -0.90 5.04 -0.30
CA LEU A 27 -0.70 3.59 -0.20
C LEU A 27 -0.06 3.20 1.15
N ALA A 28 0.99 3.91 1.58
CA ALA A 28 1.66 3.68 2.86
C ALA A 28 0.69 3.86 4.04
N GLU A 29 -0.10 4.94 4.06
CA GLU A 29 -1.14 5.17 5.07
C GLU A 29 -2.16 4.04 5.12
N LYS A 30 -2.58 3.51 3.95
CA LYS A 30 -3.53 2.39 3.91
C LYS A 30 -2.91 1.10 4.43
N LEU A 31 -1.62 0.85 4.19
CA LEU A 31 -0.90 -0.29 4.76
C LEU A 31 -0.82 -0.18 6.29
N GLU A 32 -0.49 1.00 6.82
CA GLU A 32 -0.50 1.27 8.26
C GLU A 32 -1.90 1.05 8.87
N GLN A 33 -2.95 1.57 8.21
CA GLN A 33 -4.33 1.37 8.64
C GLN A 33 -4.72 -0.11 8.64
N LEU A 34 -4.29 -0.90 7.65
CA LEU A 34 -4.56 -2.33 7.59
C LEU A 34 -3.96 -3.05 8.81
N ASP A 35 -2.71 -2.75 9.16
CA ASP A 35 -2.05 -3.32 10.33
C ASP A 35 -2.76 -2.94 11.63
N LEU A 36 -3.02 -1.64 11.84
CA LEU A 36 -3.76 -1.15 13.01
C LEU A 36 -5.13 -1.82 13.16
N HIS A 37 -5.87 -2.00 12.05
CA HIS A 37 -7.15 -2.70 12.09
C HIS A 37 -6.99 -4.17 12.46
N ASN A 38 -5.99 -4.88 11.93
CA ASN A 38 -5.75 -6.27 12.30
C ASN A 38 -5.51 -6.41 13.81
N GLN A 39 -4.62 -5.59 14.37
CA GLN A 39 -4.30 -5.63 15.80
C GLN A 39 -5.53 -5.32 16.66
N ARG A 40 -6.29 -4.26 16.31
CA ARG A 40 -7.47 -3.86 17.08
C ARG A 40 -8.61 -4.87 16.99
N ILE A 41 -8.87 -5.46 15.82
CA ILE A 41 -9.91 -6.47 15.65
C ILE A 41 -9.58 -7.72 16.46
N GLU A 42 -8.31 -8.15 16.46
CA GLU A 42 -7.87 -9.32 17.23
C GLU A 42 -8.05 -9.08 18.74
N ALA A 43 -7.61 -7.92 19.23
CA ALA A 43 -7.70 -7.57 20.65
C ALA A 43 -9.11 -7.16 21.12
N CYS A 44 -10.02 -6.83 20.21
CA CYS A 44 -11.37 -6.39 20.57
C CYS A 44 -12.12 -7.53 21.30
N THR A 45 -12.94 -7.21 22.28
CA THR A 45 -13.74 -8.19 23.04
C THR A 45 -15.24 -8.09 22.76
N ASP A 46 -15.68 -7.00 22.14
CA ASP A 46 -17.07 -6.78 21.74
C ASP A 46 -17.33 -7.33 20.33
N PRO A 47 -18.27 -8.29 20.16
CA PRO A 47 -18.52 -8.93 18.87
C PRO A 47 -19.15 -7.99 17.83
N GLU A 48 -19.96 -7.01 18.24
CA GLU A 48 -20.58 -6.06 17.32
C GLU A 48 -19.53 -5.07 16.80
N LEU A 49 -18.68 -4.55 17.69
CA LEU A 49 -17.58 -3.67 17.30
C LEU A 49 -16.59 -4.39 16.37
N LYS A 50 -16.29 -5.69 16.60
CA LYS A 50 -15.47 -6.48 15.68
C LYS A 50 -16.03 -6.47 14.26
N LEU A 51 -17.35 -6.65 14.10
CA LEU A 51 -17.99 -6.66 12.78
C LEU A 51 -17.88 -5.28 12.10
N VAL A 52 -18.14 -4.21 12.83
CA VAL A 52 -18.00 -2.83 12.32
C VAL A 52 -16.56 -2.56 11.88
N MET A 53 -15.56 -2.94 12.68
CA MET A 53 -14.15 -2.73 12.36
C MET A 53 -13.67 -3.62 11.20
N ALA A 54 -14.16 -4.85 11.09
CA ALA A 54 -13.81 -5.76 9.99
C ALA A 54 -14.22 -5.18 8.63
N SER A 55 -15.38 -4.52 8.53
CA SER A 55 -15.81 -3.85 7.30
C SER A 55 -14.82 -2.75 6.84
N GLN A 56 -14.28 -1.97 7.79
CA GLN A 56 -13.31 -0.91 7.51
C GLN A 56 -11.98 -1.50 7.04
N ARG A 57 -11.53 -2.60 7.67
CA ARG A 57 -10.33 -3.33 7.25
C ARG A 57 -10.44 -3.82 5.81
N ASP A 58 -11.58 -4.40 5.43
CA ASP A 58 -11.76 -4.97 4.11
C ASP A 58 -11.86 -3.88 3.02
N ALA A 59 -12.48 -2.74 3.34
CA ALA A 59 -12.44 -1.56 2.48
C ALA A 59 -11.00 -1.03 2.29
N THR A 60 -10.18 -1.07 3.35
CA THR A 60 -8.77 -0.67 3.27
C THR A 60 -7.96 -1.58 2.33
N ARG A 61 -8.18 -2.90 2.35
CA ARG A 61 -7.56 -3.84 1.38
C ARG A 61 -7.89 -3.48 -0.08
N LYS A 62 -9.14 -3.11 -0.34
CA LYS A 62 -9.57 -2.63 -1.67
C LYS A 62 -8.82 -1.37 -2.08
N HIS A 63 -8.70 -0.38 -1.19
CA HIS A 63 -7.95 0.84 -1.48
C HIS A 63 -6.46 0.60 -1.74
N ILE A 64 -5.82 -0.30 -0.98
CA ILE A 64 -4.43 -0.72 -1.23
C ILE A 64 -4.28 -1.24 -2.66
N ALA A 65 -5.14 -2.17 -3.08
CA ALA A 65 -5.08 -2.72 -4.43
C ALA A 65 -5.30 -1.65 -5.52
N MET A 66 -6.24 -0.74 -5.33
CA MET A 66 -6.53 0.34 -6.28
C MET A 66 -5.36 1.32 -6.43
N LEU A 67 -4.75 1.73 -5.30
CA LEU A 67 -3.61 2.65 -5.30
C LEU A 67 -2.36 1.99 -5.90
N LEU A 68 -2.07 0.75 -5.51
CA LEU A 68 -0.93 -0.01 -6.03
C LEU A 68 -1.05 -0.22 -7.55
N GLU A 69 -2.25 -0.52 -8.05
CA GLU A 69 -2.49 -0.63 -9.50
C GLU A 69 -2.28 0.69 -10.24
N TRP A 70 -2.68 1.83 -9.66
CA TRP A 70 -2.44 3.14 -10.25
C TRP A 70 -0.94 3.44 -10.38
N VAL A 71 -0.16 3.10 -9.34
CA VAL A 71 1.31 3.22 -9.29
C VAL A 71 1.94 2.30 -10.35
N ARG A 72 1.56 1.02 -10.39
CA ARG A 72 2.06 0.02 -11.36
C ARG A 72 1.94 0.50 -12.80
N ARG A 73 0.80 1.08 -13.17
CA ARG A 73 0.57 1.58 -14.55
C ARG A 73 1.48 2.75 -14.96
N ARG A 74 2.17 3.40 -14.02
CA ARG A 74 2.99 4.60 -14.23
C ARG A 74 4.47 4.40 -13.96
N ASP A 75 4.85 3.22 -13.46
CA ASP A 75 6.24 2.83 -13.26
C ASP A 75 6.52 1.49 -13.97
N PRO A 76 7.07 1.51 -15.19
CA PRO A 76 7.37 0.30 -15.95
C PRO A 76 8.35 -0.65 -15.27
N LYS A 77 9.24 -0.13 -14.41
CA LYS A 77 10.18 -0.98 -13.66
C LYS A 77 9.44 -1.70 -12.55
N LEU A 78 8.61 -0.99 -11.79
CA LEU A 78 7.77 -1.62 -10.78
C LEU A 78 6.80 -2.64 -11.40
N ASP A 79 6.21 -2.35 -12.57
CA ASP A 79 5.37 -3.30 -13.29
C ASP A 79 6.08 -4.61 -13.59
N LYS A 80 7.33 -4.54 -14.07
CA LYS A 80 8.16 -5.72 -14.31
C LYS A 80 8.33 -6.52 -13.01
N GLU A 81 8.82 -5.88 -11.95
CA GLU A 81 9.09 -6.56 -10.67
C GLU A 81 7.81 -7.17 -10.07
N MET A 82 6.66 -6.50 -10.19
CA MET A 82 5.37 -7.01 -9.72
C MET A 82 4.91 -8.25 -10.50
N LYS A 83 5.13 -8.31 -11.82
CA LYS A 83 4.78 -9.49 -12.64
C LYS A 83 5.66 -10.70 -12.32
N ASP A 84 6.92 -10.45 -11.99
CA ASP A 84 7.86 -11.48 -11.58
C ASP A 84 7.51 -12.01 -10.17
N ALA A 85 7.08 -11.12 -9.25
CA ALA A 85 6.77 -11.46 -7.86
C ALA A 85 5.38 -12.07 -7.63
N LEU A 86 4.33 -11.51 -8.23
CA LEU A 86 2.95 -11.76 -7.80
C LEU A 86 2.31 -12.96 -8.49
N PHE A 87 1.39 -13.63 -7.78
CA PHE A 87 0.58 -14.74 -8.27
C PHE A 87 1.39 -15.96 -8.74
N LYS A 88 2.55 -16.20 -8.12
CA LYS A 88 3.39 -17.39 -8.33
C LYS A 88 3.27 -18.34 -7.13
N ALA A 89 3.50 -19.62 -7.40
CA ALA A 89 3.63 -20.65 -6.35
C ALA A 89 5.11 -20.86 -6.01
N GLY A 90 5.37 -21.36 -4.80
CA GLY A 90 6.73 -21.64 -4.31
C GLY A 90 7.34 -20.50 -3.50
N PRO A 91 8.59 -20.65 -3.05
CA PRO A 91 9.25 -19.66 -2.21
C PRO A 91 9.51 -18.35 -2.97
N ILE A 92 9.07 -17.21 -2.41
CA ILE A 92 9.22 -15.89 -3.03
C ILE A 92 10.69 -15.57 -3.30
N ALA A 93 11.58 -15.83 -2.34
CA ALA A 93 13.00 -15.49 -2.44
C ALA A 93 13.77 -16.38 -3.42
N ALA A 94 13.30 -17.60 -3.71
CA ALA A 94 14.06 -18.57 -4.49
C ALA A 94 14.24 -18.18 -5.97
N GLN A 95 13.39 -17.28 -6.48
CA GLN A 95 13.50 -16.76 -7.84
C GLN A 95 14.45 -15.55 -7.96
N TYR A 96 14.99 -15.05 -6.85
CA TYR A 96 15.92 -13.92 -6.83
C TYR A 96 17.33 -14.41 -6.48
N HIS A 97 18.31 -14.06 -7.30
CA HIS A 97 19.71 -14.23 -6.97
C HIS A 97 20.15 -13.05 -6.09
N TYR A 98 20.41 -13.31 -4.82
CA TYR A 98 21.01 -12.34 -3.92
C TYR A 98 22.53 -12.46 -4.06
N GLU A 99 23.19 -11.37 -4.44
CA GLU A 99 24.66 -11.24 -4.34
C GLU A 99 25.12 -11.21 -2.88
#